data_AF-A0A5B0T8Q2-F1
#
_entry.id   AF-A0A5B0T8Q2-F1
#
_cell.length_a   1.000
_cell.length_b   1.000
_cell.length_c   1.000
_cell.angle_alpha   90.00
_cell.angle_beta   90.00
_cell.angle_gamma   90.00
#
_symmetry.space_group_name_H-M   'P 1'
#
loop_
_entity.id
_entity.type
_entity.pdbx_description
1 polymer ?
#
loop_
_entity_poly.entity_id
_entity_poly.type
_entity_poly.pdbx_seq_one_letter_code
_entity_poly.pdbx_strand_id
1 'polypeptide(L)' 'MKTYDRNRNAITTGSRVMISDTGLTGRITAIDTDGLTAEQIRRGKTVEIEGCEGKYAPLELIRLGIN' A
#
# COMPACT_ATOMS: atom_id res chain seq x y z
N MET A 1 11.88 -1.64 -3.61
CA MET A 1 11.14 -1.87 -4.88
C MET A 1 10.05 -0.80 -5.02
N LYS A 2 9.71 -0.35 -6.24
CA LYS A 2 8.55 0.54 -6.45
C LYS A 2 7.28 -0.31 -6.55
N THR A 3 6.34 -0.09 -5.63
CA THR A 3 5.02 -0.72 -5.63
C THR A 3 3.98 0.28 -6.13
N TYR A 4 2.81 -0.21 -6.57
CA TYR A 4 1.76 0.63 -7.14
C TYR A 4 0.43 0.37 -6.46
N ASP A 5 -0.33 1.44 -6.26
CA ASP A 5 -1.71 1.39 -5.76
C ASP A 5 -2.68 0.80 -6.82
N ARG A 6 -3.97 0.76 -6.48
CA ARG A 6 -5.08 0.33 -7.36
C ARG A 6 -5.09 1.04 -8.72
N ASN A 7 -4.76 2.33 -8.72
CA ASN A 7 -4.80 3.21 -9.89
C ASN A 7 -3.45 3.27 -10.62
N ARG A 8 -2.51 2.36 -10.32
CA ARG A 8 -1.15 2.32 -10.85
C ARG A 8 -0.31 3.56 -10.52
N ASN A 9 -0.67 4.29 -9.47
CA ASN A 9 0.17 5.31 -8.88
C ASN A 9 1.30 4.67 -8.09
N ALA A 10 2.53 5.15 -8.27
CA ALA A 10 3.65 4.69 -7.45
C ALA A 10 3.43 5.06 -5.98
N ILE A 11 3.59 4.08 -5.09
CA ILE A 11 3.55 4.23 -3.65
C ILE A 11 4.87 3.77 -3.03
N THR A 12 5.26 4.46 -1.98
CA THR A 12 6.46 4.18 -1.18
C THR A 12 6.13 4.35 0.30
N THR A 13 7.01 3.91 1.18
CA THR A 13 6.95 4.31 2.60
C THR A 13 6.83 5.84 2.72
N GLY A 14 6.02 6.28 3.68
CA GLY A 14 5.65 7.69 3.86
C GLY A 14 4.51 8.19 2.97
N SER A 15 4.13 7.46 1.91
CA SER A 15 3.01 7.85 1.04
C SER A 15 1.69 7.83 1.82
N ARG A 16 0.85 8.84 1.62
CA ARG A 16 -0.50 8.88 2.18
C ARG A 16 -1.46 8.12 1.28
N VAL A 17 -2.17 7.16 1.84
CA VAL A 17 -3.05 6.24 1.12
C VAL A 17 -4.40 6.13 1.82
N MET A 18 -5.41 5.73 1.05
CA MET A 18 -6.74 5.35 1.52
C MET A 18 -6.97 3.87 1.20
N ILE A 19 -7.51 3.13 2.16
CA ILE A 19 -7.99 1.76 1.96
C ILE A 19 -9.34 1.84 1.26
N SER A 20 -9.41 1.28 0.05
CA SER A 20 -10.57 1.40 -0.84
C SER A 20 -11.84 0.80 -0.26
N ASP A 21 -11.74 -0.26 0.56
CA ASP A 21 -12.89 -0.99 1.09
C ASP A 21 -13.49 -0.32 2.33
N THR A 22 -12.67 0.31 3.16
CA THR A 22 -13.10 0.92 4.43
C THR A 22 -13.16 2.44 4.38
N GLY A 23 -12.52 3.07 3.39
CA GLY A 23 -12.35 4.52 3.32
C GLY A 23 -11.36 5.09 4.35
N LEU A 24 -10.74 4.23 5.17
CA LEU A 24 -9.75 4.67 6.16
C LEU A 24 -8.50 5.18 5.47
N THR A 25 -7.94 6.26 6.00
CA THR A 25 -6.71 6.87 5.47
C THR A 25 -5.57 6.73 6.45
N GLY A 26 -4.36 6.50 5.95
CA GLY A 26 -3.15 6.48 6.76
C GLY A 26 -1.90 6.70 5.92
N ARG A 27 -0.73 6.57 6.56
CA ARG A 27 0.57 6.61 5.87
C ARG A 27 1.18 5.23 5.83
N ILE A 28 1.82 4.88 4.72
CA ILE A 28 2.54 3.62 4.61
C ILE A 28 3.76 3.64 5.52
N THR A 29 3.83 2.72 6.47
CA THR A 29 4.96 2.56 7.40
C THR A 29 6.00 1.58 6.85
N ALA A 30 5.54 0.48 6.25
CA ALA A 30 6.40 -0.56 5.68
C ALA A 30 5.77 -1.20 4.42
N ILE A 31 6.62 -1.75 3.55
CA ILE A 31 6.22 -2.55 2.39
C ILE A 31 7.13 -3.78 2.32
N ASP A 32 6.58 -4.95 2.62
CA ASP A 32 7.31 -6.21 2.59
C ASP A 32 7.33 -6.79 1.18
N THR A 33 8.48 -6.71 0.52
CA THR A 33 8.64 -7.22 -0.85
C THR A 33 9.65 -8.36 -0.96
N ASP A 34 10.21 -8.83 0.15
CA ASP A 34 11.32 -9.78 0.14
C ASP A 34 10.88 -11.15 -0.41
N GLY A 35 11.61 -11.65 -1.41
CA GLY A 35 11.31 -12.93 -2.07
C GLY A 35 10.01 -12.98 -2.90
N LEU A 36 9.29 -11.86 -3.05
CA LEU A 36 8.01 -11.82 -3.77
C LEU A 36 8.15 -11.26 -5.19
N THR A 37 7.42 -11.86 -6.11
CA THR A 37 7.24 -11.33 -7.47
C THR A 37 6.35 -10.08 -7.47
N ALA A 38 6.43 -9.27 -8.53
CA ALA A 38 5.60 -8.07 -8.64
C ALA A 38 4.08 -8.33 -8.60
N GLU A 39 3.64 -9.49 -9.08
CA GLU A 39 2.23 -9.88 -9.00
C GLU A 39 1.81 -10.26 -7.57
N GLN A 40 2.66 -11.02 -6.87
CA GLN A 40 2.44 -11.37 -5.46
C GLN A 40 2.42 -10.12 -4.58
N ILE A 41 3.31 -9.15 -4.82
CA ILE A 41 3.30 -7.89 -4.09
C ILE A 41 1.98 -7.14 -4.34
N ARG A 42 1.49 -7.07 -5.58
CA ARG A 42 0.26 -6.33 -5.90
C ARG A 42 -0.99 -6.89 -5.21
N ARG A 43 -1.11 -8.21 -5.12
CA ARG A 43 -2.30 -8.90 -4.59
C ARG A 43 -2.14 -9.32 -3.13
N GLY A 44 -0.91 -9.41 -2.64
CA GLY A 44 -0.58 -9.89 -1.31
C GLY A 44 -0.63 -8.78 -0.28
N LYS A 45 -0.94 -9.14 0.96
CA LYS A 45 -0.97 -8.22 2.11
C LYS A 45 0.45 -7.85 2.54
N THR A 46 1.06 -6.93 1.81
CA THR A 46 2.47 -6.54 1.97
C THR A 46 2.64 -5.13 2.54
N VAL A 47 1.59 -4.32 2.61
CA VAL A 47 1.68 -2.90 3.01
C VAL A 47 1.15 -2.71 4.42
N GLU A 48 1.96 -2.13 5.30
CA GLU A 48 1.54 -1.68 6.63
C GLU A 48 1.18 -0.19 6.60
N ILE A 49 0.10 0.16 7.30
CA ILE A 49 -0.45 1.52 7.31
C ILE A 49 -0.59 1.98 8.76
N GLU A 50 -0.07 3.17 9.05
CA GLU A 50 -0.18 3.81 10.34
C GLU A 50 -1.65 3.98 10.75
N GLY A 51 -1.98 3.56 11.98
CA GLY A 51 -3.33 3.67 12.54
C GLY A 51 -4.34 2.65 11.99
N CYS A 52 -3.91 1.71 11.14
CA CYS A 52 -4.73 0.60 10.67
C CYS A 52 -4.15 -0.71 11.17
N GLU A 53 -5.01 -1.62 11.66
CA GLU A 53 -4.56 -2.94 12.11
C GLU A 53 -4.36 -3.85 10.89
N GLY A 54 -3.20 -4.50 10.81
CA GLY A 54 -2.88 -5.50 9.78
C GLY A 54 -2.19 -4.95 8.52
N LYS A 55 -2.02 -5.86 7.55
CA LYS A 55 -1.40 -5.60 6.25
C LYS A 55 -2.44 -5.58 5.15
N TYR A 56 -2.21 -4.73 4.16
CA TYR A 56 -3.11 -4.50 3.04
C TYR A 56 -2.42 -4.78 1.72
N ALA A 57 -3.19 -5.22 0.73
CA ALA A 57 -2.66 -5.36 -0.62
C ALA A 57 -2.56 -3.99 -1.28
N PRO A 58 -1.50 -3.71 -2.07
CA PRO A 58 -1.39 -2.48 -2.84
C PRO A 58 -2.60 -2.20 -3.74
N LEU A 59 -3.25 -3.24 -4.28
CA LEU A 59 -4.48 -3.11 -5.08
C LEU A 59 -5.70 -2.64 -4.28
N GLU A 60 -5.68 -2.75 -2.96
CA GLU A 60 -6.72 -2.24 -2.06
C GLU A 60 -6.46 -0.78 -1.68
N LEU A 61 -5.33 -0.20 -2.09
CA LEU A 61 -4.93 1.16 -1.71
C LEU A 61 -5.15 2.16 -2.83
N ILE A 62 -5.43 3.40 -2.45
CA ILE A 62 -5.55 4.56 -3.33
C ILE A 62 -4.60 5.63 -2.80
N ARG A 63 -3.64 6.07 -3.61
CA ARG A 63 -2.71 7.14 -3.25
C ARG A 63 -3.44 8.48 -3.19
N LEU A 64 -3.33 9.17 -2.07
CA LEU A 64 -3.90 10.50 -1.85
C LEU A 64 -2.90 11.64 -2.05
N GLY A 65 -1.59 11.35 -2.06
CA GLY A 65 -0.54 12.33 -2.28
C GLY A 65 0.80 11.93 -1.66
N ILE A 66 1.84 12.68 -1.99
CA ILE A 66 3.18 12.58 -1.40
C ILE A 66 3.35 13.88 -0.60
N ASN A 67 3.58 13.79 0.71
CA ASN A 67 3.79 14.94 1.58
C ASN A 67 5.11 14.75 2.32
#